data_AF-A0A1W9T1B7-F1
#
_entry.id   AF-A0A1W9T1B7-F1
#
_cell.length_a   1.000
_cell.length_b   1.000
_cell.length_c   1.000
_cell.angle_alpha   90.00
_cell.angle_beta   90.00
_cell.angle_gamma   90.00
#
_symmetry.space_group_name_H-M   'P 1'
#
loop_
_entity.id
_entity.type
_entity.pdbx_description
1 polymer ?
#
loop_
_entity_poly.entity_id
_entity_poly.type
_entity_poly.pdbx_seq_one_letter_code
_entity_poly.pdbx_strand_id
1 'polypeptide(L)'
;MKKISFRKKHLHKHNGEITIGDFYGDCLSILISSDESYVAMCGFDSCIVYFLKEPFTEFEYDLKTKQFTEFNVGGDKVYQLKDDKTHMFRLMDDFGSYKINSKTLGITKL
;
A
#
# COMPACT_ATOMS: atom_id res chain seq x y z
N MET A 1 -11.59 17.85 2.60
CA MET A 1 -11.34 17.26 3.95
C MET A 1 -10.59 15.96 3.72
N LYS A 2 -9.34 15.82 4.21
CA LYS A 2 -8.57 14.58 4.05
C LYS A 2 -9.24 13.50 4.91
N LYS A 3 -9.82 12.47 4.27
CA LYS A 3 -10.60 11.42 4.97
C LYS A 3 -9.71 10.34 5.60
N ILE A 4 -8.40 10.37 5.30
CA ILE A 4 -7.43 9.34 5.64
C ILE A 4 -6.29 9.97 6.43
N SER A 5 -5.83 9.28 7.47
CA SER A 5 -4.71 9.72 8.31
C SER A 5 -3.82 8.55 8.69
N PHE A 6 -2.54 8.84 8.89
CA PHE A 6 -1.54 7.88 9.36
C PHE A 6 -1.18 8.19 10.81
N ARG A 7 -1.17 7.16 11.67
CA ARG A 7 -0.68 7.27 13.05
C ARG A 7 0.17 6.05 13.36
N LYS A 8 1.46 6.26 13.66
CA LYS A 8 2.38 5.19 14.12
C LYS A 8 2.33 3.91 13.27
N LYS A 9 2.28 4.02 11.93
CA LYS A 9 2.16 2.93 10.91
C LYS A 9 0.74 2.37 10.63
N HIS A 10 -0.27 2.84 11.36
CA HIS A 10 -1.65 2.46 11.12
C HIS A 10 -2.32 3.40 10.11
N LEU A 11 -3.13 2.82 9.24
CA LEU A 11 -3.98 3.53 8.28
C LEU A 11 -5.40 3.65 8.85
N HIS A 12 -5.83 4.90 9.07
CA HIS A 12 -7.17 5.17 9.58
C HIS A 12 -8.03 5.91 8.57
N LYS A 13 -9.32 5.57 8.54
CA LYS A 13 -10.37 6.31 7.81
C LYS A 13 -11.29 7.04 8.80
N HIS A 14 -11.87 8.17 8.38
CA HIS A 14 -12.81 8.99 9.16
C HIS A 14 -12.21 9.47 10.49
N ASN A 15 -11.12 10.25 10.44
CA ASN A 15 -10.50 10.85 11.62
C ASN A 15 -10.06 9.88 12.74
N GLY A 16 -9.88 8.59 12.44
CA GLY A 16 -9.46 7.59 13.44
C GLY A 16 -10.57 6.63 13.89
N GLU A 17 -11.77 6.73 13.32
CA GLU A 17 -12.90 5.84 13.69
C GLU A 17 -12.70 4.38 13.25
N ILE A 18 -12.01 4.14 12.13
CA ILE A 18 -11.77 2.78 11.62
C ILE A 18 -10.31 2.61 11.24
N THR A 19 -9.65 1.60 11.80
CA THR A 19 -8.33 1.13 11.36
C THR A 19 -8.54 0.19 10.17
N ILE A 20 -8.04 0.57 9.00
CA ILE A 20 -8.24 -0.18 7.75
C ILE A 20 -6.96 -0.85 7.25
N GLY A 21 -5.85 -0.69 7.99
CA GLY A 21 -4.56 -1.31 7.72
C GLY A 21 -3.53 -1.03 8.81
N ASP A 22 -2.58 -1.95 8.95
CA ASP A 22 -1.36 -1.79 9.76
C ASP A 22 -0.16 -2.32 8.96
N PHE A 23 1.00 -1.67 9.09
CA PHE A 23 2.23 -2.11 8.42
C PHE A 23 3.18 -2.75 9.44
N TYR A 24 3.58 -3.99 9.18
CA TYR A 24 4.49 -4.72 10.05
C TYR A 24 5.93 -4.23 9.86
N GLY A 25 6.64 -3.99 10.97
CA GLY A 25 7.99 -3.44 10.94
C GLY A 25 8.03 -1.94 10.62
N ASP A 26 9.16 -1.51 10.05
CA ASP A 26 9.41 -0.11 9.71
C ASP A 26 8.85 0.21 8.33
N CYS A 27 7.86 1.11 8.29
CA CYS A 27 7.35 1.66 7.04
C CYS A 27 8.31 2.75 6.55
N LEU A 28 9.03 2.46 5.46
CA LEU A 28 10.04 3.34 4.87
C LEU A 28 9.45 4.30 3.83
N SER A 29 8.35 3.91 3.19
CA SER A 29 7.78 4.64 2.05
C SER A 29 6.27 4.49 2.02
N ILE A 30 5.56 5.60 1.76
CA ILE A 30 4.11 5.65 1.64
C ILE A 30 3.75 6.46 0.40
N LEU A 31 2.83 5.92 -0.40
CA LEU A 31 2.23 6.60 -1.54
C LEU A 31 0.71 6.51 -1.42
N ILE A 32 0.05 7.66 -1.43
CA ILE A 32 -1.39 7.74 -1.64
C ILE A 32 -1.60 8.06 -3.11
N SER A 33 -2.47 7.32 -3.79
CA SER A 33 -2.80 7.63 -5.17
C SER A 33 -3.47 9.00 -5.27
N SER A 34 -3.24 9.69 -6.38
CA SER A 34 -3.77 11.03 -6.63
C SER A 34 -5.30 11.12 -6.58
N ASP A 35 -5.99 10.03 -6.87
CA ASP A 35 -7.44 9.88 -6.78
C ASP A 35 -7.93 9.32 -5.42
N GLU A 36 -7.02 9.15 -4.46
CA GLU A 36 -7.27 8.54 -3.14
C GLU A 36 -7.97 7.17 -3.23
N SER A 37 -7.74 6.41 -4.32
CA SER A 37 -8.28 5.06 -4.51
C SER A 37 -7.45 3.95 -3.85
N TYR A 38 -6.16 4.19 -3.60
CA TYR A 38 -5.31 3.26 -2.85
C TYR A 38 -4.19 3.96 -2.07
N VAL A 39 -3.65 3.25 -1.08
CA VAL A 39 -2.38 3.55 -0.41
C VAL A 39 -1.44 2.38 -0.59
N ALA A 40 -0.22 2.63 -1.04
CA ALA A 40 0.89 1.68 -0.96
C ALA A 40 1.79 2.05 0.21
N MET A 41 2.12 1.09 1.05
CA MET A 41 3.06 1.20 2.16
C MET A 41 4.16 0.16 1.94
N CYS A 42 5.42 0.55 2.06
CA CYS A 42 6.55 -0.34 1.83
C CYS A 42 7.58 -0.24 2.95
N GLY A 43 8.12 -1.39 3.32
CA GLY A 43 9.23 -1.60 4.23
C GLY A 43 10.41 -2.21 3.48
N PHE A 44 11.30 -2.91 4.21
CA PHE A 44 12.46 -3.57 3.62
C PHE A 44 12.10 -4.80 2.79
N ASP A 45 11.23 -5.67 3.32
CA ASP A 45 10.94 -6.99 2.77
C ASP A 45 9.53 -7.11 2.18
N SER A 46 8.68 -6.13 2.44
CA SER A 46 7.25 -6.17 2.17
C SER A 46 6.73 -4.84 1.63
N CYS A 47 5.74 -4.95 0.74
CA CYS A 47 4.88 -3.84 0.34
C CYS A 47 3.43 -4.26 0.48
N ILE A 48 2.61 -3.43 1.13
CA ILE A 48 1.18 -3.65 1.29
C ILE A 48 0.43 -2.54 0.57
N VAL A 49 -0.55 -2.94 -0.24
CA VAL A 49 -1.46 -2.02 -0.92
C VAL A 49 -2.83 -2.12 -0.27
N TYR A 50 -3.34 -1.01 0.26
CA TYR A 50 -4.68 -0.86 0.81
C TYR A 50 -5.57 -0.15 -0.20
N PHE A 51 -6.69 -0.76 -0.56
CA PHE A 51 -7.73 -0.18 -1.41
C PHE A 51 -8.68 0.67 -0.58
N LEU A 52 -8.85 1.92 -1.01
CA LEU A 52 -9.62 2.92 -0.29
C LEU A 52 -11.09 2.98 -0.74
N LYS A 53 -11.67 1.83 -1.09
CA LYS A 53 -13.03 1.72 -1.61
C LYS A 53 -14.01 1.33 -0.50
N GLU A 54 -15.06 2.13 -0.32
CA GLU A 54 -16.16 1.83 0.60
C GLU A 54 -17.00 0.63 0.09
N PRO A 55 -17.57 -0.20 0.99
CA PRO A 55 -17.48 -0.13 2.46
C PRO A 55 -16.12 -0.63 2.99
N PHE A 56 -15.65 -0.02 4.08
CA PHE A 56 -14.42 -0.45 4.76
C PHE A 56 -14.71 -1.58 5.74
N THR A 57 -13.83 -2.58 5.75
CA THR A 57 -13.72 -3.60 6.78
C THR A 57 -12.63 -3.19 7.77
N GLU A 58 -12.90 -3.30 9.05
CA GLU A 58 -11.90 -3.10 10.10
C GLU A 58 -10.77 -4.12 9.94
N PHE A 59 -9.55 -3.66 10.11
CA PHE A 59 -8.36 -4.48 9.92
C PHE A 59 -8.19 -5.49 11.06
N GLU A 60 -8.00 -6.75 10.68
CA GLU A 60 -7.59 -7.83 11.57
C GLU A 60 -6.45 -8.62 10.92
N TYR A 61 -5.57 -9.18 11.76
CA TYR A 61 -4.55 -10.12 11.30
C TYR A 61 -5.22 -11.35 10.68
N ASP A 62 -4.61 -11.91 9.63
CA ASP A 62 -5.11 -13.07 8.87
C ASP A 62 -6.49 -12.88 8.18
N LEU A 63 -7.01 -11.65 8.16
CA LEU A 63 -8.27 -11.33 7.50
C LEU A 63 -8.18 -11.60 5.99
N LYS A 64 -8.98 -12.54 5.50
CA LYS A 64 -9.17 -12.77 4.06
C LYS A 64 -10.09 -11.71 3.48
N THR A 65 -9.51 -10.68 2.88
CA THR A 65 -10.24 -9.56 2.26
C THR A 65 -9.66 -9.16 0.91
N LYS A 66 -10.45 -8.45 0.11
CA LYS A 66 -10.00 -7.75 -1.10
C LYS A 66 -9.57 -6.30 -0.81
N GLN A 67 -9.66 -5.86 0.44
CA GLN A 67 -9.32 -4.49 0.85
C GLN A 67 -7.82 -4.25 0.87
N PHE A 68 -6.99 -5.29 0.99
CA PHE A 68 -5.55 -5.13 0.87
C PHE A 68 -4.90 -6.33 0.19
N THR A 69 -3.68 -6.12 -0.28
CA THR A 69 -2.82 -7.18 -0.79
C THR A 69 -1.40 -6.90 -0.36
N GLU A 70 -0.76 -7.92 0.17
CA GLU A 70 0.63 -7.89 0.59
C GLU A 70 1.49 -8.59 -0.44
N PHE A 71 2.63 -7.98 -0.72
CA PHE A 71 3.65 -8.50 -1.60
C PHE A 71 4.92 -8.70 -0.78
N ASN A 72 5.31 -9.96 -0.62
CA ASN A 72 6.65 -10.31 -0.13
C ASN A 72 7.62 -10.08 -1.28
N VAL A 73 8.40 -9.01 -1.17
CA VAL A 73 9.28 -8.51 -2.22
C VAL A 73 10.75 -8.86 -1.96
N GLY A 74 11.08 -9.30 -0.73
CA GLY A 74 12.28 -10.06 -0.38
C GLY A 74 13.62 -9.30 -0.51
N GLY A 75 14.40 -9.30 0.56
CA GLY A 75 15.76 -8.73 0.63
C GLY A 75 15.83 -7.36 1.32
N ASP A 76 17.04 -6.85 1.56
CA ASP A 76 17.30 -5.56 2.21
C ASP A 76 17.08 -4.36 1.28
N LYS A 77 15.88 -4.24 0.68
CA LYS A 77 15.64 -3.31 -0.42
C LYS A 77 14.75 -2.14 0.00
N VAL A 78 14.98 -0.97 -0.61
CA VAL A 78 14.18 0.24 -0.35
C VAL A 78 13.39 0.60 -1.59
N TYR A 79 12.06 0.52 -1.48
CA TYR A 79 11.17 0.77 -2.61
C TYR A 79 10.80 2.25 -2.73
N GLN A 80 11.14 2.84 -3.88
CA GLN A 80 10.64 4.16 -4.26
C GLN A 80 9.28 4.03 -4.96
N LEU A 81 8.23 4.52 -4.31
CA LEU A 81 6.87 4.52 -4.83
C LEU A 81 6.61 5.78 -5.67
N LYS A 82 6.07 5.60 -6.88
CA LYS A 82 5.65 6.71 -7.74
C LYS A 82 4.28 6.43 -8.35
N ASP A 83 3.31 7.29 -8.08
CA ASP A 83 2.01 7.27 -8.76
C ASP A 83 2.19 7.75 -10.20
N ASP A 84 1.81 6.94 -11.18
CA ASP A 84 1.82 7.31 -12.59
C ASP A 84 0.44 7.73 -13.11
N LYS A 85 -0.55 7.91 -12.23
CA LYS A 85 -1.94 8.26 -12.54
C LYS A 85 -2.71 7.20 -13.34
N THR A 86 -2.11 6.03 -13.58
CA THR A 86 -2.76 4.91 -14.28
C THR A 86 -3.12 3.75 -13.35
N HIS A 87 -3.19 4.01 -12.04
CA HIS A 87 -3.29 3.00 -10.99
C HIS A 87 -2.09 2.05 -10.94
N MET A 88 -0.93 2.56 -11.35
CA MET A 88 0.29 1.81 -11.30
C MET A 88 1.28 2.54 -10.41
N PHE A 89 1.95 1.78 -9.55
CA PHE A 89 3.11 2.28 -8.85
C PHE A 89 4.34 1.50 -9.27
N ARG A 90 5.46 2.21 -9.33
CA ARG A 90 6.75 1.58 -9.54
C ARG A 90 7.34 1.16 -8.21
N LEU A 91 7.88 -0.05 -8.17
CA LEU A 91 8.87 -0.45 -7.19
C LEU A 91 10.22 -0.35 -7.90
N MET A 92 11.21 0.29 -7.28
CA MET A 92 12.56 0.32 -7.82
C MET A 92 13.49 -0.34 -6.82
N ASP A 93 14.34 -1.24 -7.31
CA ASP A 93 15.50 -1.76 -6.58
C ASP A 93 16.76 -1.64 -7.45
N ASP A 94 17.89 -2.12 -6.95
CA ASP A 94 19.17 -2.11 -7.66
C ASP A 94 19.17 -2.98 -8.93
N PHE A 95 18.16 -3.84 -9.14
CA PHE A 95 18.06 -4.81 -10.23
C PHE A 95 16.96 -4.47 -11.26
N GLY A 96 16.24 -3.37 -11.07
CA GLY A 96 15.29 -2.84 -12.05
C GLY A 96 14.06 -2.18 -11.44
N SER A 97 13.10 -1.92 -12.31
CA SER A 97 11.80 -1.37 -11.92
C SER A 97 10.72 -2.43 -12.08
N TYR A 98 9.74 -2.45 -11.19
CA TYR A 98 8.55 -3.27 -11.30
C TYR A 98 7.35 -2.35 -11.37
N LYS A 99 6.36 -2.72 -12.19
CA LYS A 99 5.07 -2.05 -12.29
C LYS A 99 4.06 -2.92 -11.55
N ILE A 100 3.42 -2.38 -10.51
CA ILE A 100 2.29 -3.04 -9.87
C ILE A 100 1.01 -2.37 -10.34
N ASN A 101 0.10 -3.16 -10.90
CA ASN A 101 -1.24 -2.71 -11.25
C ASN A 101 -2.14 -2.85 -10.03
N SER A 102 -2.61 -1.75 -9.45
CA SER A 102 -3.45 -1.83 -8.26
C SER A 102 -4.84 -2.41 -8.57
N LYS A 103 -5.33 -2.39 -9.82
CA LYS A 103 -6.62 -3.04 -10.17
C LYS A 103 -6.52 -4.56 -10.31
N THR A 104 -5.45 -5.04 -10.94
CA THR A 104 -5.30 -6.48 -11.21
C THR A 104 -4.40 -7.18 -10.22
N LEU A 105 -3.72 -6.43 -9.34
CA LEU A 105 -2.67 -6.91 -8.43
C LEU A 105 -1.52 -7.60 -9.16
N GLY A 106 -1.42 -7.40 -10.47
CA GLY A 106 -0.36 -7.95 -11.31
C GLY A 106 0.93 -7.17 -11.10
N ILE A 107 2.03 -7.90 -10.88
CA ILE A 107 3.39 -7.35 -10.92
C ILE A 107 3.99 -7.65 -12.29
N THR A 108 4.61 -6.65 -12.90
CA THR A 108 5.36 -6.81 -14.15
C THR A 108 6.74 -6.19 -13.97
N LYS A 109 7.80 -6.95 -14.24
CA LYS A 109 9.16 -6.39 -14.30
C LYS A 109 9.28 -5.53 -15.56
N LEU A 110 9.81 -4.32 -15.43
CA LEU A 110 10.09 -3.37 -16.51
C LEU A 110 11.51 -3.54 -17.04
#